data_AF-A0A7R9XV55-F1
#
_entry.id   AF-A0A7R9XV55-F1
#
_cell.length_a   1.000
_cell.length_b   1.000
_cell.length_c   1.000
_cell.angle_alpha   90.00
_cell.angle_beta   90.00
_cell.angle_gamma   90.00
#
_symmetry.space_group_name_H-M   'P 1'
#
loop_
_entity.id
_entity.type
_entity.pdbx_description
1 polymer ?
#
loop_
_entity_poly.entity_id
_entity_poly.type
_entity_poly.pdbx_seq_one_letter_code
_entity_poly.pdbx_strand_id
1 'polypeptide(L)'
;GDGGGGGDGDAARDADAGLLDPSQLKAAGERLIRTILVMKHNGAIEKTRVGLACLGERLLRSSRRELSELPGAWLEALFERLRAPGQGVADLIRRSAGIPAGFMAVFSAEPPGVPRALLHDAMRRLLDIAEDDGDDVRSGAVATGQSAGVHVPQVHAFNVVRAAFMDKELSTETTAFVERGIRVAMRGFSSPHWEVRNAATLAFAALLVKVCGFMNTADSASSKSGGGGTGRRGVTADEFFHRFCDLHRFLLDELAAAGDALDARGALHPSLYPILAMLSRLRASAARAQREDDVTRVAPSDFIPIVRRCAAGRPYAVRAAAARALAPLVNPGAAATVVGDLLSELAP
;
A
#
# COMPACT_ATOMS: atom_id res chain seq x y z
N GLY A 1 -19.45 53.23 56.21
CA GLY A 1 -20.33 52.90 55.08
C GLY A 1 -19.74 53.53 53.84
N ASP A 2 -19.74 52.79 52.73
CA ASP A 2 -19.30 53.15 51.37
C ASP A 2 -17.80 53.45 51.19
N GLY A 3 -17.08 52.92 50.20
CA GLY A 3 -17.32 52.02 49.07
C GLY A 3 -15.94 51.53 48.60
N GLY A 4 -15.73 50.43 47.89
CA GLY A 4 -16.53 49.86 46.82
C GLY A 4 -15.68 49.88 45.54
N GLY A 5 -15.17 48.72 45.14
CA GLY A 5 -14.90 48.39 43.74
C GLY A 5 -13.49 48.67 43.19
N GLY A 6 -12.72 47.61 43.00
CA GLY A 6 -11.57 47.64 42.09
C GLY A 6 -10.58 46.51 42.38
N GLY A 7 -10.73 45.34 41.74
CA GLY A 7 -9.71 44.30 41.86
C GLY A 7 -9.95 42.96 41.18
N ASP A 8 -11.19 42.56 40.88
CA ASP A 8 -11.46 41.17 40.45
C ASP A 8 -11.55 40.96 38.93
N GLY A 9 -11.12 41.94 38.13
CA GLY A 9 -11.22 41.89 36.66
C GLY A 9 -10.02 41.25 35.93
N ASP A 10 -8.88 41.08 36.59
CA ASP A 10 -7.62 40.74 35.91
C ASP A 10 -7.17 39.28 36.11
N ALA A 11 -7.66 38.60 37.15
CA ALA A 11 -7.30 37.22 37.45
C ALA A 11 -7.93 36.18 36.49
N ALA A 12 -8.96 36.56 35.72
CA ALA A 12 -9.65 35.67 34.79
C ALA A 12 -9.00 35.62 33.39
N ARG A 13 -8.06 36.53 33.07
CA ARG A 13 -7.37 36.57 31.76
C ARG A 13 -6.11 35.71 31.71
N ASP A 14 -5.53 35.39 32.85
CA ASP A 14 -4.25 34.66 32.93
C ASP A 14 -4.39 33.13 32.94
N ALA A 15 -5.62 32.61 33.04
CA ALA A 15 -5.87 31.16 33.11
C ALA A 15 -5.74 30.43 31.75
N ASP A 16 -5.66 31.16 30.63
CA ASP A 16 -5.56 30.61 29.27
C ASP A 16 -4.23 30.92 28.56
N ALA A 17 -3.27 31.54 29.28
CA ALA A 17 -1.92 31.79 28.77
C ALA A 17 -1.08 30.50 28.84
N GLY A 18 -1.27 29.61 27.86
CA GLY A 18 -0.42 28.43 27.70
C GLY A 18 1.07 28.82 27.65
N LEU A 19 1.95 27.95 28.17
CA LEU A 19 3.41 28.17 28.24
C LEU A 19 4.04 28.55 26.88
N LEU A 20 3.44 28.09 25.78
CA LEU A 20 3.83 28.42 24.42
C LEU A 20 2.68 29.13 23.71
N ASP A 21 2.99 30.23 23.03
CA ASP A 21 2.03 30.91 22.18
C ASP A 21 1.77 30.12 20.87
N PRO A 22 0.66 30.36 20.16
CA PRO A 22 0.34 29.65 18.93
C PRO A 22 1.38 29.77 17.82
N SER A 23 2.06 30.91 17.73
CA SER A 23 3.08 31.18 16.73
C SER A 23 4.33 30.33 16.99
N GLN A 24 4.69 30.12 18.26
CA GLN A 24 5.76 29.23 18.66
C GLN A 24 5.43 27.77 18.33
N LEU A 25 4.20 27.33 18.57
CA LEU A 25 3.75 25.98 18.21
C LEU A 25 3.77 25.75 16.69
N LYS A 26 3.30 26.73 15.92
CA LYS A 26 3.38 26.72 14.46
C LYS A 26 4.84 26.61 13.98
N ALA A 27 5.72 27.47 14.50
CA ALA A 27 7.13 27.49 14.15
C ALA A 27 7.84 26.17 14.52
N ALA A 28 7.45 25.54 15.62
CA ALA A 28 7.96 24.23 16.02
C ALA A 28 7.58 23.15 15.00
N GLY A 29 6.30 23.08 14.59
CA GLY A 29 5.83 22.14 13.56
C GLY A 29 6.53 22.32 12.22
N GLU A 30 6.62 23.56 11.73
CA GLU A 30 7.32 23.89 10.47
C GLU A 30 8.81 23.50 10.52
N ARG A 31 9.46 23.70 11.67
CA ARG A 31 10.86 23.30 11.87
C ARG A 31 11.03 21.78 11.87
N LEU A 32 10.13 21.03 12.48
CA LEU A 32 10.15 19.57 12.48
C LEU A 32 9.96 19.02 11.05
N ILE A 33 9.00 19.56 10.29
CA ILE A 33 8.77 19.18 8.88
C ILE A 33 10.01 19.45 8.04
N ARG A 34 10.57 20.67 8.12
CA ARG A 34 11.80 21.02 7.40
C ARG A 34 12.92 20.05 7.75
N THR A 35 13.07 19.72 9.04
CA THR A 35 14.11 18.81 9.53
C THR A 35 13.93 17.40 8.94
N ILE A 36 12.72 16.84 8.97
CA ILE A 36 12.41 15.53 8.37
C ILE A 36 12.78 15.49 6.88
N LEU A 37 12.49 16.57 6.15
CA LEU A 37 12.70 16.64 4.70
C LEU A 37 14.15 16.83 4.26
N VAL A 38 15.04 17.28 5.16
CA VAL A 38 16.48 17.53 4.84
C VAL A 38 17.43 16.54 5.50
N MET A 39 16.98 15.84 6.55
CA MET A 39 17.79 14.83 7.25
C MET A 39 18.13 13.63 6.36
N LYS A 40 19.30 13.05 6.61
CA LYS A 40 19.79 11.83 5.93
C LYS A 40 19.84 10.61 6.83
N HIS A 41 19.90 10.80 8.15
CA HIS A 41 20.03 9.70 9.10
C HIS A 41 18.66 9.17 9.52
N ASN A 42 18.35 7.92 9.18
CA ASN A 42 17.06 7.29 9.48
C ASN A 42 16.68 7.38 10.97
N GLY A 43 17.63 7.18 11.89
CA GLY A 43 17.34 7.30 13.33
C GLY A 43 16.96 8.71 13.78
N ALA A 44 17.44 9.74 13.07
CA ALA A 44 17.09 11.13 13.37
C ALA A 44 15.76 11.52 12.71
N ILE A 45 15.50 11.03 11.49
CA ILE A 45 14.20 11.15 10.81
C ILE A 45 13.10 10.55 11.69
N GLU A 46 13.31 9.35 12.21
CA GLU A 46 12.32 8.64 13.02
C GLU A 46 11.98 9.37 14.33
N LYS A 47 12.99 9.88 15.05
CA LYS A 47 12.76 10.69 16.25
C LYS A 47 12.01 11.99 15.93
N THR A 48 12.36 12.63 14.82
CA THR A 48 11.68 13.86 14.39
C THR A 48 10.23 13.59 13.98
N ARG A 49 9.96 12.45 13.32
CA ARG A 49 8.62 11.96 12.98
C ARG A 49 7.75 11.80 14.22
N VAL A 50 8.26 11.13 15.25
CA VAL A 50 7.55 10.95 16.53
C VAL A 50 7.23 12.31 17.17
N GLY A 51 8.21 13.22 17.22
CA GLY A 51 7.99 14.57 17.75
C GLY A 51 6.91 15.34 17.00
N LEU A 52 6.90 15.25 15.66
CA LEU A 52 5.88 15.89 14.82
C LEU A 52 4.50 15.27 15.02
N ALA A 53 4.41 13.94 15.15
CA ALA A 53 3.16 13.23 15.44
C ALA A 53 2.58 13.66 16.79
N CYS A 54 3.38 13.66 17.86
CA CYS A 54 2.93 14.08 19.19
C CYS A 54 2.49 15.55 19.23
N LEU A 55 3.19 16.43 18.52
CA LEU A 55 2.77 17.83 18.40
C LEU A 55 1.43 17.91 17.64
N GLY A 56 1.32 17.27 16.48
CA GLY A 56 0.10 17.24 15.68
C GLY A 56 -1.11 16.72 16.45
N GLU A 57 -0.93 15.63 17.20
CA GLU A 57 -1.97 15.03 18.04
C GLU A 57 -2.50 16.00 19.10
N ARG A 58 -1.63 16.80 19.72
CA ARG A 58 -2.04 17.85 20.67
C ARG A 58 -2.75 19.00 19.96
N LEU A 59 -2.25 19.42 18.80
CA LEU A 59 -2.83 20.52 18.03
C LEU A 59 -4.23 20.18 17.52
N LEU A 60 -4.47 18.95 17.04
CA LEU A 60 -5.79 18.48 16.58
C LEU A 60 -6.85 18.54 17.68
N ARG A 61 -6.46 18.42 18.95
CA ARG A 61 -7.39 18.52 20.10
C ARG A 61 -7.61 19.95 20.58
N SER A 62 -6.90 20.92 20.03
CA SER A 62 -7.05 22.32 20.44
C SER A 62 -8.42 22.85 20.02
N SER A 63 -9.06 23.60 20.92
CA SER A 63 -10.25 24.39 20.60
C SER A 63 -9.92 25.58 19.69
N ARG A 64 -8.64 25.97 19.59
CA ARG A 64 -8.17 27.06 18.73
C ARG A 64 -8.01 26.56 17.31
N ARG A 65 -8.87 27.06 16.42
CA ARG A 65 -8.87 26.71 14.99
C ARG A 65 -7.52 26.92 14.31
N GLU A 66 -6.83 28.01 14.63
CA GLU A 66 -5.49 28.31 14.09
C GLU A 66 -4.43 27.24 14.42
N LEU A 67 -4.66 26.44 15.47
CA LEU A 67 -3.79 25.35 15.88
C LEU A 67 -4.26 24.01 15.31
N SER A 68 -5.56 23.71 15.40
CA SER A 68 -6.11 22.44 14.93
C SER A 68 -6.06 22.27 13.40
N GLU A 69 -5.96 23.36 12.64
CA GLU A 69 -5.76 23.31 11.18
C GLU A 69 -4.29 23.06 10.77
N LEU A 70 -3.30 23.21 11.68
CA LEU A 70 -1.88 23.10 11.33
C LEU A 70 -1.49 21.74 10.75
N PRO A 71 -1.94 20.58 11.28
CA PRO A 71 -1.63 19.28 10.69
C PRO A 71 -2.15 19.11 9.26
N GLY A 72 -3.28 19.74 8.93
CA GLY A 72 -3.77 19.81 7.55
C GLY A 72 -2.85 20.67 6.66
N ALA A 73 -2.42 21.84 7.14
CA ALA A 73 -1.46 22.67 6.42
C ALA A 73 -0.09 21.98 6.22
N TRP A 74 0.33 21.17 7.18
CA TRP A 74 1.54 20.34 7.07
C TRP A 74 1.41 19.28 5.98
N LEU A 75 0.24 18.64 5.88
CA LEU A 75 -0.06 17.69 4.82
C LEU A 75 0.02 18.35 3.44
N GLU A 76 -0.52 19.56 3.29
CA GLU A 76 -0.37 20.33 2.04
C GLU A 76 1.09 20.64 1.71
N ALA A 77 1.87 21.10 2.70
CA ALA A 77 3.30 21.35 2.50
C ALA A 77 4.09 20.10 2.08
N LEU A 78 3.70 18.92 2.57
CA LEU A 78 4.27 17.64 2.16
C LEU A 78 3.90 17.28 0.73
N PHE A 79 2.66 17.54 0.31
CA PHE A 79 2.22 17.34 -1.07
C PHE A 79 2.91 18.29 -2.05
N GLU A 80 3.07 19.57 -1.69
CA GLU A 80 3.85 20.54 -2.45
C GLU A 80 5.30 20.07 -2.62
N ARG A 81 5.92 19.57 -1.54
CA ARG A 81 7.27 19.02 -1.62
C ARG A 81 7.33 17.77 -2.50
N LEU A 82 6.35 16.88 -2.41
CA LEU A 82 6.27 15.64 -3.18
C LEU A 82 6.14 15.94 -4.69
N ARG A 83 5.35 16.96 -5.06
CA ARG A 83 5.11 17.38 -6.44
C ARG A 83 6.08 18.43 -6.98
N ALA A 84 7.07 18.83 -6.20
CA ALA A 84 8.00 19.90 -6.59
C ALA A 84 8.58 19.66 -8.00
N PRO A 85 8.57 20.66 -8.89
CA PRO A 85 9.09 20.51 -10.25
C PRO A 85 10.62 20.36 -10.25
N GLY A 86 11.16 19.77 -11.31
CA GLY A 86 12.60 19.62 -11.51
C GLY A 86 13.28 18.61 -10.58
N GLN A 87 12.51 17.78 -9.87
CA GLN A 87 13.06 16.67 -9.11
C GLN A 87 13.65 15.61 -10.04
N GLY A 88 14.77 15.03 -9.63
CA GLY A 88 15.42 13.94 -10.35
C GLY A 88 15.78 12.77 -9.45
N VAL A 89 16.51 11.80 -9.98
CA VAL A 89 16.88 10.57 -9.23
C VAL A 89 17.80 10.83 -8.05
N ALA A 90 18.59 11.90 -8.08
CA ALA A 90 19.36 12.32 -6.92
C ALA A 90 18.46 12.62 -5.70
N ASP A 91 17.24 13.14 -5.91
CA ASP A 91 16.28 13.37 -4.84
C ASP A 91 15.67 12.06 -4.33
N LEU A 92 15.44 11.07 -5.20
CA LEU A 92 15.02 9.73 -4.81
C LEU A 92 16.03 9.07 -3.87
N ILE A 93 17.31 9.11 -4.20
CA ILE A 93 18.36 8.44 -3.39
C ILE A 93 18.59 9.18 -2.07
N ARG A 94 18.67 10.51 -2.12
CA ARG A 94 19.17 11.31 -0.98
C ARG A 94 18.08 11.78 -0.01
N ARG A 95 16.82 11.87 -0.45
CA ARG A 95 15.74 12.55 0.28
C ARG A 95 14.44 11.75 0.36
N SER A 96 14.35 10.60 -0.30
CA SER A 96 13.10 9.83 -0.32
C SER A 96 12.70 9.24 1.03
N ALA A 97 13.57 9.17 2.04
CA ALA A 97 13.20 8.66 3.36
C ALA A 97 12.39 9.68 4.19
N GLY A 98 12.64 10.97 4.01
CA GLY A 98 11.97 12.03 4.77
C GLY A 98 10.50 12.21 4.39
N ILE A 99 10.17 12.11 3.10
CA ILE A 99 8.80 12.32 2.61
C ILE A 99 7.81 11.33 3.26
N PRO A 100 8.00 9.99 3.17
CA PRO A 100 7.16 9.03 3.87
C PRO A 100 7.08 9.31 5.37
N ALA A 101 8.19 9.60 6.04
CA ALA A 101 8.18 9.92 7.46
C ALA A 101 7.29 11.14 7.78
N GLY A 102 7.34 12.20 6.97
CA GLY A 102 6.47 13.37 7.16
C GLY A 102 4.99 13.03 7.07
N PHE A 103 4.58 12.28 6.03
CA PHE A 103 3.19 11.83 5.90
C PHE A 103 2.77 10.93 7.06
N MET A 104 3.61 9.97 7.43
CA MET A 104 3.34 9.08 8.55
C MET A 104 3.21 9.83 9.88
N ALA A 105 3.96 10.91 10.11
CA ALA A 105 3.77 11.75 11.30
C ALA A 105 2.38 12.39 11.35
N VAL A 106 1.88 12.90 10.21
CA VAL A 106 0.53 13.49 10.14
C VAL A 106 -0.54 12.40 10.32
N PHE A 107 -0.36 11.23 9.72
CA PHE A 107 -1.31 10.12 9.85
C PHE A 107 -1.41 9.62 11.29
N SER A 108 -0.27 9.49 11.98
CA SER A 108 -0.22 9.08 13.39
C SER A 108 -0.71 10.17 14.35
N ALA A 109 -0.77 11.44 13.93
CA ALA A 109 -1.30 12.51 14.76
C ALA A 109 -2.81 12.40 14.99
N GLU A 110 -3.55 11.84 14.04
CA GLU A 110 -4.98 11.56 14.23
C GLU A 110 -5.14 10.43 15.27
N PRO A 111 -5.90 10.60 16.36
CA PRO A 111 -6.00 9.58 17.39
C PRO A 111 -6.79 8.35 16.91
N PRO A 112 -6.58 7.16 17.51
CA PRO A 112 -7.41 6.00 17.20
C PRO A 112 -8.86 6.23 17.66
N GLY A 113 -9.81 5.64 16.92
CA GLY A 113 -11.24 5.69 17.27
C GLY A 113 -12.00 6.93 16.79
N VAL A 114 -11.32 7.90 16.16
CA VAL A 114 -11.97 8.99 15.40
C VAL A 114 -11.77 8.79 13.90
N PRO A 115 -12.63 9.34 13.03
CA PRO A 115 -12.40 9.32 11.60
C PRO A 115 -11.07 10.00 11.26
N ARG A 116 -10.12 9.23 10.68
CA ARG A 116 -8.83 9.74 10.21
C ARG A 116 -8.97 10.43 8.84
N ALA A 117 -9.52 11.64 8.85
CA ALA A 117 -9.83 12.41 7.65
C ALA A 117 -8.57 12.78 6.84
N LEU A 118 -7.48 13.17 7.51
CA LEU A 118 -6.22 13.54 6.86
C LEU A 118 -5.60 12.31 6.20
N LEU A 119 -5.56 11.16 6.87
CA LEU A 119 -5.13 9.90 6.28
C LEU A 119 -5.98 9.53 5.04
N HIS A 120 -7.30 9.57 5.15
CA HIS A 120 -8.18 9.16 4.05
C HIS A 120 -8.07 10.08 2.84
N ASP A 121 -7.96 11.39 3.05
CA ASP A 121 -7.74 12.34 1.97
C ASP A 121 -6.37 12.14 1.32
N ALA A 122 -5.32 12.02 2.14
CA ALA A 122 -3.98 11.80 1.65
C ALA A 122 -3.85 10.50 0.86
N MET A 123 -4.40 9.39 1.35
CA MET A 123 -4.35 8.10 0.66
C MET A 123 -5.05 8.15 -0.70
N ARG A 124 -6.18 8.86 -0.83
CA ARG A 124 -6.84 9.10 -2.14
C ARG A 124 -5.90 9.84 -3.09
N ARG A 125 -5.39 11.00 -2.67
CA ARG A 125 -4.50 11.84 -3.48
C ARG A 125 -3.19 11.15 -3.83
N LEU A 126 -2.61 10.39 -2.91
CA LEU A 126 -1.39 9.63 -3.15
C LEU A 126 -1.62 8.52 -4.18
N LEU A 127 -2.75 7.82 -4.14
CA LEU A 127 -3.10 6.84 -5.16
C LEU A 127 -3.36 7.50 -6.52
N ASP A 128 -3.97 8.69 -6.55
CA ASP A 128 -4.13 9.47 -7.79
C ASP A 128 -2.75 9.83 -8.40
N ILE A 129 -1.79 10.27 -7.57
CA ILE A 129 -0.42 10.58 -8.04
C ILE A 129 0.34 9.32 -8.47
N ALA A 130 0.18 8.22 -7.75
CA ALA A 130 0.85 6.95 -8.08
C ALA A 130 0.32 6.35 -9.39
N GLU A 131 -0.94 6.64 -9.73
CA GLU A 131 -1.58 6.25 -10.99
C GLU A 131 -1.24 7.18 -12.16
N ASP A 132 -0.73 8.38 -11.87
CA ASP A 132 -0.29 9.33 -12.89
C ASP A 132 1.10 8.97 -13.44
N ASP A 133 1.12 8.46 -14.67
CA ASP A 133 2.36 8.13 -15.40
C ASP A 133 3.19 9.36 -15.85
N GLY A 134 2.66 10.57 -15.70
CA GLY A 134 3.31 11.82 -16.11
C GLY A 134 3.23 12.08 -17.62
N ASP A 135 3.52 13.33 -18.00
CA ASP A 135 3.36 13.80 -19.38
C ASP A 135 4.33 13.12 -20.36
N ASP A 136 5.55 12.82 -19.92
CA ASP A 136 6.56 12.15 -20.74
C ASP A 136 6.05 10.77 -21.20
N VAL A 137 5.52 9.96 -20.28
CA VAL A 137 4.98 8.64 -20.62
C VAL A 137 3.70 8.75 -21.45
N ARG A 138 2.80 9.69 -21.12
CA ARG A 138 1.56 9.92 -21.89
C ARG A 138 1.81 10.39 -23.32
N SER A 139 2.89 11.14 -23.54
CA SER A 139 3.31 11.59 -24.87
C SER A 139 4.00 10.50 -25.69
N GLY A 140 4.19 9.30 -25.11
CA GLY A 140 4.86 8.17 -25.75
C GLY A 140 6.38 8.27 -25.74
N ALA A 141 6.96 9.16 -24.92
CA ALA A 141 8.40 9.25 -24.78
C ALA A 141 8.96 7.94 -24.23
N VAL A 142 9.99 7.42 -24.88
CA VAL A 142 10.71 6.23 -24.42
C VAL A 142 11.83 6.69 -23.50
N ALA A 143 11.97 6.06 -22.34
CA ALA A 143 13.03 6.38 -21.39
C ALA A 143 14.42 6.25 -22.05
N THR A 144 15.09 7.38 -22.29
CA THR A 144 16.43 7.43 -22.88
C THR A 144 17.48 7.28 -21.79
N GLY A 145 17.83 6.04 -21.46
CA GLY A 145 18.80 5.70 -20.41
C GLY A 145 18.16 5.51 -19.03
N GLN A 146 19.00 5.26 -18.02
CA GLN A 146 18.52 5.10 -16.65
C GLN A 146 18.18 6.49 -16.11
N SER A 147 16.89 6.85 -16.13
CA SER A 147 16.25 7.91 -15.31
C SER A 147 15.83 9.23 -15.98
N ALA A 148 16.11 9.49 -17.26
CA ALA A 148 15.63 10.71 -17.91
C ALA A 148 14.09 10.68 -18.06
N GLY A 149 13.40 11.76 -17.68
CA GLY A 149 11.94 11.87 -17.78
C GLY A 149 11.14 11.11 -16.71
N VAL A 150 11.80 10.59 -15.66
CA VAL A 150 11.08 9.88 -14.59
C VAL A 150 10.10 10.80 -13.87
N HIS A 151 8.85 10.38 -13.76
CA HIS A 151 7.84 11.07 -12.96
C HIS A 151 8.09 10.82 -11.45
N VAL A 152 9.05 11.57 -10.88
CA VAL A 152 9.46 11.47 -9.46
C VAL A 152 8.28 11.51 -8.46
N PRO A 153 7.25 12.36 -8.64
CA PRO A 153 6.07 12.34 -7.78
C PRO A 153 5.40 10.95 -7.66
N GLN A 154 5.32 10.20 -8.75
CA GLN A 154 4.77 8.83 -8.78
C GLN A 154 5.53 7.89 -7.84
N VAL A 155 6.87 7.94 -7.90
CA VAL A 155 7.78 7.14 -7.06
C VAL A 155 7.61 7.49 -5.58
N HIS A 156 7.55 8.78 -5.25
CA HIS A 156 7.33 9.22 -3.87
C HIS A 156 5.97 8.79 -3.36
N ALA A 157 4.91 8.91 -4.17
CA ALA A 157 3.58 8.48 -3.80
C ALA A 157 3.53 6.98 -3.47
N PHE A 158 4.13 6.12 -4.31
CA PHE A 158 4.26 4.69 -4.00
C PHE A 158 5.00 4.43 -2.68
N ASN A 159 6.06 5.17 -2.39
CA ASN A 159 6.82 5.01 -1.14
C ASN A 159 6.02 5.43 0.10
N VAL A 160 5.20 6.49 0.01
CA VAL A 160 4.30 6.89 1.11
C VAL A 160 3.19 5.85 1.30
N VAL A 161 2.54 5.43 0.20
CA VAL A 161 1.48 4.40 0.21
C VAL A 161 2.00 3.09 0.82
N ARG A 162 3.21 2.68 0.45
CA ARG A 162 3.91 1.54 1.04
C ARG A 162 4.08 1.69 2.55
N ALA A 163 4.57 2.85 3.01
CA ALA A 163 4.77 3.10 4.44
C ALA A 163 3.45 3.01 5.22
N ALA A 164 2.37 3.58 4.68
CA ALA A 164 1.05 3.53 5.28
C ALA A 164 0.52 2.08 5.40
N PHE A 165 0.68 1.26 4.36
CA PHE A 165 0.24 -0.15 4.41
C PHE A 165 1.08 -1.04 5.34
N MET A 166 2.34 -0.68 5.60
CA MET A 166 3.21 -1.39 6.54
C MET A 166 2.98 -0.99 8.00
N ASP A 167 2.32 0.14 8.24
CA ASP A 167 2.02 0.60 9.58
C ASP A 167 0.86 -0.20 10.20
N LYS A 168 1.13 -0.82 11.35
CA LYS A 168 0.18 -1.68 12.04
C LYS A 168 -0.95 -0.87 12.69
N GLU A 169 -0.66 0.35 13.15
CA GLU A 169 -1.63 1.21 13.82
C GLU A 169 -2.64 1.80 12.82
N LEU A 170 -2.26 1.92 11.55
CA LEU A 170 -3.12 2.39 10.46
C LEU A 170 -3.83 1.25 9.71
N SER A 171 -3.73 0.01 10.20
CA SER A 171 -4.15 -1.16 9.42
C SER A 171 -5.65 -1.19 9.13
N THR A 172 -6.48 -0.77 10.08
CA THR A 172 -7.93 -0.76 9.90
C THR A 172 -8.33 0.25 8.83
N GLU A 173 -7.83 1.47 8.93
CA GLU A 173 -8.17 2.61 8.08
C GLU A 173 -7.62 2.44 6.67
N THR A 174 -6.41 1.89 6.53
CA THR A 174 -5.80 1.63 5.21
C THR A 174 -6.50 0.50 4.45
N THR A 175 -7.35 -0.31 5.09
CA THR A 175 -8.09 -1.40 4.43
C THR A 175 -8.93 -0.92 3.25
N ALA A 176 -9.56 0.26 3.36
CA ALA A 176 -10.42 0.82 2.31
C ALA A 176 -9.66 1.11 1.00
N PHE A 177 -8.33 1.18 1.06
CA PHE A 177 -7.47 1.52 -0.08
C PHE A 177 -6.77 0.32 -0.70
N VAL A 178 -6.90 -0.87 -0.11
CA VAL A 178 -6.16 -2.07 -0.53
C VAL A 178 -6.43 -2.42 -1.99
N GLU A 179 -7.70 -2.46 -2.39
CA GLU A 179 -8.09 -2.88 -3.72
C GLU A 179 -7.54 -1.94 -4.80
N ARG A 180 -7.73 -0.63 -4.60
CA ARG A 180 -7.18 0.41 -5.48
C ARG A 180 -5.64 0.38 -5.45
N GLY A 181 -5.04 0.21 -4.27
CA GLY A 181 -3.59 0.13 -4.12
C GLY A 181 -2.97 -1.01 -4.91
N ILE A 182 -3.59 -2.20 -4.92
CA ILE A 182 -3.12 -3.34 -5.72
C ILE A 182 -3.21 -3.02 -7.21
N ARG A 183 -4.35 -2.49 -7.68
CA ARG A 183 -4.54 -2.10 -9.09
C ARG A 183 -3.50 -1.09 -9.56
N VAL A 184 -3.31 -0.01 -8.81
CA VAL A 184 -2.34 1.05 -9.15
C VAL A 184 -0.91 0.52 -9.13
N ALA A 185 -0.54 -0.27 -8.12
CA ALA A 185 0.80 -0.87 -8.07
C ALA A 185 1.06 -1.83 -9.24
N MET A 186 0.06 -2.61 -9.66
CA MET A 186 0.20 -3.51 -10.80
C MET A 186 0.37 -2.76 -12.12
N ARG A 187 -0.40 -1.69 -12.36
CA ARG A 187 -0.21 -0.82 -13.53
C ARG A 187 1.21 -0.25 -13.59
N GLY A 188 1.76 0.12 -12.43
CA GLY A 188 3.14 0.61 -12.30
C GLY A 188 4.23 -0.38 -12.74
N PHE A 189 3.95 -1.70 -12.82
CA PHE A 189 4.94 -2.68 -13.30
C PHE A 189 5.28 -2.53 -14.78
N SER A 190 4.38 -1.94 -15.56
CA SER A 190 4.56 -1.70 -16.99
C SER A 190 5.17 -0.33 -17.30
N SER A 191 5.49 0.48 -16.28
CA SER A 191 6.13 1.78 -16.47
C SER A 191 7.46 1.64 -17.23
N PRO A 192 7.80 2.55 -18.17
CA PRO A 192 9.09 2.55 -18.83
C PRO A 192 10.24 2.89 -17.86
N HIS A 193 9.96 3.59 -16.75
CA HIS A 193 10.94 4.00 -15.76
C HIS A 193 11.16 2.92 -14.69
N TRP A 194 12.41 2.55 -14.44
CA TRP A 194 12.74 1.48 -13.50
C TRP A 194 12.37 1.84 -12.06
N GLU A 195 12.51 3.12 -11.71
CA GLU A 195 12.26 3.67 -10.38
C GLU A 195 10.80 3.47 -9.98
N VAL A 196 9.89 3.72 -10.94
CA VAL A 196 8.46 3.54 -10.78
C VAL A 196 8.15 2.06 -10.61
N ARG A 197 8.68 1.19 -11.50
CA ARG A 197 8.51 -0.27 -11.38
C ARG A 197 8.97 -0.79 -10.02
N ASN A 198 10.12 -0.32 -9.53
CA ASN A 198 10.66 -0.70 -8.23
C ASN A 198 9.78 -0.22 -7.07
N ALA A 199 9.38 1.05 -7.06
CA ALA A 199 8.53 1.58 -6.00
C ALA A 199 7.15 0.91 -5.97
N ALA A 200 6.56 0.68 -7.14
CA ALA A 200 5.32 -0.07 -7.29
C ALA A 200 5.46 -1.51 -6.78
N THR A 201 6.57 -2.19 -7.08
CA THR A 201 6.86 -3.56 -6.59
C THR A 201 6.93 -3.60 -5.07
N LEU A 202 7.60 -2.63 -4.45
CA LEU A 202 7.72 -2.56 -3.00
C LEU A 202 6.38 -2.22 -2.33
N ALA A 203 5.55 -1.37 -2.94
CA ALA A 203 4.20 -1.07 -2.47
C ALA A 203 3.27 -2.30 -2.59
N PHE A 204 3.32 -3.01 -3.72
CA PHE A 204 2.60 -4.26 -3.92
C PHE A 204 3.00 -5.32 -2.90
N ALA A 205 4.30 -5.48 -2.61
CA ALA A 205 4.76 -6.43 -1.61
C ALA A 205 4.21 -6.10 -0.20
N ALA A 206 4.13 -4.82 0.17
CA ALA A 206 3.51 -4.38 1.43
C ALA A 206 2.02 -4.73 1.48
N LEU A 207 1.29 -4.44 0.39
CA LEU A 207 -0.12 -4.79 0.23
C LEU A 207 -0.34 -6.30 0.38
N LEU A 208 0.48 -7.13 -0.27
CA LEU A 208 0.37 -8.59 -0.17
C LEU A 208 0.60 -9.11 1.25
N VAL A 209 1.56 -8.55 1.98
CA VAL A 209 1.78 -8.89 3.40
C VAL A 209 0.56 -8.51 4.24
N LYS A 210 -0.06 -7.36 3.96
CA LYS A 210 -1.26 -6.91 4.66
C LYS A 210 -2.47 -7.83 4.43
N VAL A 211 -2.71 -8.24 3.18
CA VAL A 211 -3.93 -9.00 2.81
C VAL A 211 -3.78 -10.51 2.93
N CYS A 212 -2.60 -11.06 2.66
CA CYS A 212 -2.36 -12.52 2.71
C CYS A 212 -1.57 -12.96 3.95
N GLY A 213 -1.07 -12.02 4.76
CA GLY A 213 -0.08 -12.30 5.82
C GLY A 213 1.32 -12.55 5.25
N PHE A 214 2.33 -12.73 6.09
CA PHE A 214 3.68 -13.12 5.64
C PHE A 214 3.67 -14.47 4.91
N MET A 215 4.59 -14.68 3.96
CA MET A 215 4.61 -15.87 3.09
C MET A 215 4.37 -17.16 3.87
N ASN A 216 3.24 -17.80 3.60
CA ASN A 216 3.02 -19.19 3.93
C ASN A 216 3.79 -20.02 2.90
N THR A 217 5.13 -20.06 2.98
CA THR A 217 5.87 -21.04 2.18
C THR A 217 5.37 -22.42 2.58
N ALA A 218 5.03 -23.25 1.60
CA ALA A 218 4.51 -24.60 1.81
C ALA A 218 5.43 -25.45 2.72
N ASP A 219 6.71 -25.09 2.86
CA ASP A 219 7.66 -25.69 3.79
C ASP A 219 7.28 -25.52 5.27
N SER A 220 6.42 -24.56 5.61
CA SER A 220 5.87 -24.40 6.97
C SER A 220 4.94 -25.55 7.37
N ALA A 221 4.48 -26.39 6.43
CA ALA A 221 3.73 -27.61 6.75
C ALA A 221 4.62 -28.73 7.32
N SER A 222 5.95 -28.63 7.17
CA SER A 222 6.92 -29.60 7.70
C SER A 222 7.42 -29.29 9.12
N SER A 223 7.07 -28.12 9.67
CA SER A 223 7.36 -27.79 11.07
C SER A 223 6.39 -28.52 12.01
N LYS A 224 6.67 -29.80 12.25
CA LYS A 224 6.27 -30.48 13.48
C LYS A 224 7.10 -29.89 14.62
N SER A 225 6.64 -28.78 15.18
CA SER A 225 7.16 -28.26 16.46
C SER A 225 6.01 -27.59 17.21
N GLY A 226 5.89 -27.94 18.49
CA GLY A 226 4.79 -27.53 19.35
C GLY A 226 4.81 -26.04 19.66
N GLY A 227 3.61 -25.49 19.91
CA GLY A 227 3.40 -24.20 20.54
C GLY A 227 3.44 -22.99 19.61
N GLY A 228 2.27 -22.53 19.14
CA GLY A 228 2.09 -21.14 18.67
C GLY A 228 1.50 -20.90 17.28
N GLY A 229 0.26 -21.35 17.02
CA GLY A 229 -0.81 -20.54 16.41
C GLY A 229 -0.68 -19.71 15.12
N THR A 230 0.35 -19.80 14.28
CA THR A 230 0.48 -18.91 13.07
C THR A 230 0.21 -19.57 11.73
N GLY A 231 0.48 -20.88 11.54
CA GLY A 231 0.24 -21.59 10.27
C GLY A 231 -1.24 -21.89 9.94
N ARG A 232 -2.18 -21.62 10.85
CA ARG A 232 -3.63 -21.88 10.69
C ARG A 232 -4.46 -20.66 10.27
N ARG A 233 -3.83 -19.51 9.94
CA ARG A 233 -4.53 -18.22 9.69
C ARG A 233 -4.28 -17.61 8.30
N GLY A 234 -3.97 -18.41 7.28
CA GLY A 234 -3.90 -17.90 5.90
C GLY A 234 -5.30 -17.63 5.33
N VAL A 235 -5.46 -16.53 4.60
CA VAL A 235 -6.73 -16.18 3.94
C VAL A 235 -7.02 -17.17 2.81
N THR A 236 -8.24 -17.71 2.77
CA THR A 236 -8.68 -18.58 1.66
C THR A 236 -8.96 -17.78 0.40
N ALA A 237 -8.89 -18.43 -0.77
CA ALA A 237 -9.17 -17.76 -2.02
C ALA A 237 -10.61 -17.20 -2.08
N ASP A 238 -11.61 -17.94 -1.56
CA ASP A 238 -12.98 -17.43 -1.45
C ASP A 238 -13.07 -16.20 -0.55
N GLU A 239 -12.46 -16.22 0.65
CA GLU A 239 -12.50 -15.06 1.56
C GLU A 239 -11.83 -13.82 0.94
N PHE A 240 -10.73 -14.02 0.22
CA PHE A 240 -10.01 -12.94 -0.44
C PHE A 240 -10.88 -12.29 -1.54
N PHE A 241 -11.42 -13.08 -2.46
CA PHE A 241 -12.19 -12.55 -3.59
C PHE A 241 -13.61 -12.13 -3.21
N HIS A 242 -14.17 -12.68 -2.14
CA HIS A 242 -15.42 -12.14 -1.56
C HIS A 242 -15.20 -10.75 -0.96
N ARG A 243 -14.04 -10.49 -0.37
CA ARG A 243 -13.69 -9.18 0.18
C ARG A 243 -13.28 -8.16 -0.90
N PHE A 244 -12.66 -8.62 -1.98
CA PHE A 244 -12.12 -7.80 -3.06
C PHE A 244 -12.65 -8.28 -4.42
N CYS A 245 -13.97 -8.15 -4.62
CA CYS A 245 -14.65 -8.71 -5.79
C CYS A 245 -14.22 -8.05 -7.10
N ASP A 246 -14.09 -6.71 -7.15
CA ASP A 246 -13.63 -6.03 -8.37
C ASP A 246 -12.17 -6.33 -8.68
N LEU A 247 -11.39 -6.74 -7.67
CA LEU A 247 -10.01 -7.19 -7.86
C LEU A 247 -9.95 -8.53 -8.59
N HIS A 248 -10.91 -9.43 -8.35
CA HIS A 248 -10.99 -10.71 -9.07
C HIS A 248 -10.99 -10.48 -10.59
N ARG A 249 -11.94 -9.67 -11.06
CA ARG A 249 -12.10 -9.37 -12.50
C ARG A 249 -10.84 -8.72 -13.07
N PHE A 250 -10.32 -7.70 -12.39
CA PHE A 250 -9.09 -7.02 -12.82
C PHE A 250 -7.91 -7.98 -12.96
N LEU A 251 -7.69 -8.85 -11.97
CA LEU A 251 -6.58 -9.81 -12.01
C LEU A 251 -6.78 -10.87 -13.08
N LEU A 252 -8.02 -11.29 -13.33
CA LEU A 252 -8.33 -12.25 -14.36
C LEU A 252 -8.03 -11.68 -15.75
N ASP A 253 -8.43 -10.43 -16.00
CA ASP A 253 -8.15 -9.70 -17.24
C ASP A 253 -6.63 -9.52 -17.45
N GLU A 254 -5.89 -9.08 -16.43
CA GLU A 254 -4.44 -8.92 -16.48
C GLU A 254 -3.71 -10.27 -16.69
N LEU A 255 -4.18 -11.34 -16.05
CA LEU A 255 -3.60 -12.67 -16.21
C LEU A 255 -3.89 -13.25 -17.59
N ALA A 256 -5.09 -13.02 -18.14
CA ALA A 256 -5.46 -13.43 -19.49
C ALA A 256 -4.56 -12.73 -20.53
N ALA A 257 -4.44 -11.41 -20.45
CA ALA A 257 -3.55 -10.63 -21.33
C ALA A 257 -2.09 -11.08 -21.22
N ALA A 258 -1.62 -11.36 -20.01
CA ALA A 258 -0.27 -11.89 -19.77
C ALA A 258 -0.07 -13.29 -20.37
N GLY A 259 -1.08 -14.16 -20.26
CA GLY A 259 -1.08 -15.47 -20.90
C GLY A 259 -1.03 -15.37 -22.43
N ASP A 260 -1.83 -14.48 -23.02
CA ASP A 260 -1.88 -14.31 -24.47
C ASP A 260 -0.53 -13.78 -25.02
N ALA A 261 0.11 -12.86 -24.29
CA ALA A 261 1.45 -12.37 -24.62
C ALA A 261 2.53 -13.47 -24.52
N LEU A 262 2.40 -14.36 -23.54
CA LEU A 262 3.29 -15.50 -23.36
C LEU A 262 3.17 -16.48 -24.53
N ASP A 263 1.94 -16.78 -24.97
CA ASP A 263 1.67 -17.72 -26.06
C ASP A 263 2.07 -17.16 -27.43
N ALA A 264 1.71 -15.90 -27.70
CA ALA A 264 1.92 -15.29 -29.01
C ALA A 264 3.36 -14.84 -29.25
N ARG A 265 4.05 -14.34 -28.22
CA ARG A 265 5.36 -13.66 -28.37
C ARG A 265 6.46 -14.24 -27.49
N GLY A 266 6.15 -15.20 -26.61
CA GLY A 266 7.08 -15.64 -25.56
C GLY A 266 7.44 -14.53 -24.58
N ALA A 267 6.68 -13.43 -24.58
CA ALA A 267 6.99 -12.23 -23.80
C ALA A 267 6.42 -12.36 -22.39
N LEU A 268 7.24 -12.03 -21.39
CA LEU A 268 6.81 -12.01 -19.99
C LEU A 268 6.17 -10.66 -19.69
N HIS A 269 4.83 -10.63 -19.61
CA HIS A 269 4.13 -9.44 -19.15
C HIS A 269 4.53 -9.10 -17.70
N PRO A 270 4.83 -7.83 -17.35
CA PRO A 270 5.28 -7.46 -16.01
C PRO A 270 4.34 -7.88 -14.88
N SER A 271 3.02 -7.92 -15.12
CA SER A 271 2.02 -8.34 -14.14
C SER A 271 1.96 -9.85 -13.88
N LEU A 272 2.53 -10.70 -14.76
CA LEU A 272 2.36 -12.15 -14.70
C LEU A 272 2.85 -12.75 -13.38
N TYR A 273 4.12 -12.53 -13.04
CA TYR A 273 4.72 -13.05 -11.81
C TYR A 273 4.05 -12.50 -10.54
N PRO A 274 3.79 -11.20 -10.42
CA PRO A 274 3.06 -10.63 -9.28
C PRO A 274 1.70 -11.29 -9.03
N ILE A 275 0.91 -11.55 -10.08
CA ILE A 275 -0.40 -12.22 -9.94
C ILE A 275 -0.20 -13.65 -9.43
N LEU A 276 0.66 -14.44 -10.08
CA LEU A 276 0.94 -15.82 -9.66
C LEU A 276 1.49 -15.88 -8.22
N ALA A 277 2.37 -14.95 -7.85
CA ALA A 277 2.93 -14.85 -6.51
C ALA A 277 1.84 -14.52 -5.47
N MET A 278 0.92 -13.61 -5.78
CA MET A 278 -0.21 -13.31 -4.90
C MET A 278 -1.12 -14.51 -4.72
N LEU A 279 -1.56 -15.14 -5.82
CA LEU A 279 -2.42 -16.31 -5.78
C LEU A 279 -1.80 -17.44 -4.96
N SER A 280 -0.49 -17.68 -5.12
CA SER A 280 0.24 -18.72 -4.38
C SER A 280 0.30 -18.52 -2.85
N ARG A 281 -0.05 -17.33 -2.34
CA ARG A 281 -0.08 -17.05 -0.89
C ARG A 281 -1.44 -17.30 -0.26
N LEU A 282 -2.47 -17.53 -1.07
CA LEU A 282 -3.81 -17.88 -0.62
C LEU A 282 -3.87 -19.34 -0.18
N ARG A 283 -4.97 -19.72 0.48
CA ARG A 283 -5.27 -21.12 0.81
C ARG A 283 -6.43 -21.64 -0.03
N ALA A 284 -6.39 -22.94 -0.30
CA ALA A 284 -7.52 -23.65 -0.89
C ALA A 284 -8.75 -23.52 0.01
N SER A 285 -9.87 -23.14 -0.59
CA SER A 285 -11.16 -23.12 0.08
C SER A 285 -11.71 -24.53 0.21
N ALA A 286 -12.27 -24.87 1.37
CA ALA A 286 -13.06 -26.09 1.50
C ALA A 286 -14.34 -25.96 0.66
N ALA A 287 -14.86 -27.09 0.16
CA ALA A 287 -16.14 -27.13 -0.55
C ALA A 287 -17.24 -26.49 0.32
N ARG A 288 -17.66 -25.28 -0.02
CA ARG A 288 -18.80 -24.63 0.63
C ARG A 288 -20.04 -25.08 -0.13
N ALA A 289 -21.06 -25.55 0.60
CA ALA A 289 -22.38 -25.79 0.00
C ALA A 289 -22.80 -24.52 -0.76
N GLN A 290 -23.02 -24.66 -2.08
CA GLN A 290 -23.54 -23.58 -2.92
C GLN A 290 -24.84 -23.08 -2.26
N ARG A 291 -24.86 -21.81 -1.86
CA ARG A 291 -26.11 -21.10 -1.63
C ARG A 291 -26.42 -20.41 -2.95
N GLU A 292 -27.60 -20.68 -3.49
CA GLU A 292 -28.03 -20.26 -4.83
C GLU A 292 -28.23 -18.74 -4.96
N ASP A 293 -28.19 -17.98 -3.86
CA ASP A 293 -28.60 -16.56 -3.82
C ASP A 293 -27.48 -15.50 -3.99
N ASP A 294 -26.23 -15.87 -4.27
CA ASP A 294 -25.14 -14.88 -4.39
C ASP A 294 -24.76 -14.56 -5.84
N VAL A 295 -25.53 -13.67 -6.47
CA VAL A 295 -25.35 -13.18 -7.85
C VAL A 295 -24.00 -12.46 -8.05
N THR A 296 -23.34 -12.02 -6.97
CA THR A 296 -22.04 -11.33 -7.01
C THR A 296 -20.84 -12.24 -6.77
N ARG A 297 -21.06 -13.54 -6.60
CA ARG A 297 -19.97 -14.45 -6.23
C ARG A 297 -19.05 -14.75 -7.41
N VAL A 298 -17.82 -14.25 -7.31
CA VAL A 298 -16.72 -14.58 -8.22
C VAL A 298 -15.99 -15.82 -7.72
N ALA A 299 -15.63 -16.75 -8.63
CA ALA A 299 -15.06 -18.03 -8.25
C ALA A 299 -13.53 -18.02 -8.39
N PRO A 300 -12.77 -18.47 -7.37
CA PRO A 300 -11.32 -18.66 -7.52
C PRO A 300 -10.95 -19.61 -8.67
N SER A 301 -11.84 -20.55 -9.00
CA SER A 301 -11.65 -21.49 -10.11
C SER A 301 -11.52 -20.82 -11.48
N ASP A 302 -11.99 -19.59 -11.64
CA ASP A 302 -11.95 -18.85 -12.91
C ASP A 302 -10.50 -18.59 -13.38
N PHE A 303 -9.54 -18.56 -12.43
CA PHE A 303 -8.12 -18.43 -12.74
C PHE A 303 -7.48 -19.73 -13.24
N ILE A 304 -8.08 -20.91 -12.96
CA ILE A 304 -7.46 -22.22 -13.25
C ILE A 304 -7.08 -22.38 -14.73
N PRO A 305 -7.93 -22.08 -15.72
CA PRO A 305 -7.59 -22.29 -17.13
C PRO A 305 -6.33 -21.52 -17.54
N ILE A 306 -6.21 -20.25 -17.12
CA ILE A 306 -5.09 -19.39 -17.48
C ILE A 306 -3.83 -19.82 -16.72
N VAL A 307 -3.94 -20.14 -15.43
CA VAL A 307 -2.82 -20.63 -14.62
C VAL A 307 -2.27 -21.96 -15.18
N ARG A 308 -3.13 -22.90 -15.61
CA ARG A 308 -2.69 -24.14 -16.28
C ARG A 308 -1.95 -23.84 -17.58
N ARG A 309 -2.43 -22.86 -18.36
CA ARG A 309 -1.74 -22.38 -19.56
C ARG A 309 -0.33 -21.87 -19.26
N CYS A 310 -0.18 -21.04 -18.22
CA CYS A 310 1.13 -20.59 -17.74
C CYS A 310 2.02 -21.75 -17.26
N ALA A 311 1.43 -22.79 -16.64
CA ALA A 311 2.15 -23.97 -16.18
C ALA A 311 2.70 -24.84 -17.32
N ALA A 312 2.13 -24.74 -18.53
CA ALA A 312 2.64 -25.38 -19.74
C ALA A 312 3.66 -24.51 -20.51
N GLY A 313 3.89 -23.26 -20.08
CA GLY A 313 4.76 -22.31 -20.77
C GLY A 313 6.25 -22.72 -20.79
N ARG A 314 7.00 -22.19 -21.76
CA ARG A 314 8.44 -22.46 -21.92
C ARG A 314 9.32 -22.02 -20.74
N PRO A 315 9.10 -20.86 -20.08
CA PRO A 315 9.97 -20.42 -18.99
C PRO A 315 9.74 -21.24 -17.71
N TYR A 316 10.78 -21.92 -17.22
CA TYR A 316 10.70 -22.75 -16.00
C TYR A 316 10.18 -21.98 -14.78
N ALA A 317 10.64 -20.74 -14.59
CA ALA A 317 10.25 -19.93 -13.44
C ALA A 317 8.74 -19.58 -13.48
N VAL A 318 8.15 -19.40 -14.67
CA VAL A 318 6.69 -19.20 -14.80
C VAL A 318 5.96 -20.48 -14.44
N ARG A 319 6.41 -21.64 -14.95
CA ARG A 319 5.81 -22.94 -14.59
C ARG A 319 5.81 -23.19 -13.09
N ALA A 320 6.95 -22.95 -12.43
CA ALA A 320 7.09 -23.12 -10.99
C ALA A 320 6.17 -22.17 -10.19
N ALA A 321 6.01 -20.93 -10.65
CA ALA A 321 5.09 -19.97 -10.04
C ALA A 321 3.63 -20.36 -10.25
N ALA A 322 3.27 -20.77 -11.46
CA ALA A 322 1.93 -21.21 -11.83
C ALA A 322 1.51 -22.47 -11.06
N ALA A 323 2.40 -23.45 -10.91
CA ALA A 323 2.14 -24.65 -10.11
C ALA A 323 1.80 -24.31 -8.65
N ARG A 324 2.54 -23.37 -8.02
CA ARG A 324 2.23 -22.89 -6.66
C ARG A 324 0.93 -22.10 -6.61
N ALA A 325 0.63 -21.30 -7.63
CA ALA A 325 -0.61 -20.53 -7.74
C ALA A 325 -1.84 -21.41 -7.95
N LEU A 326 -1.69 -22.59 -8.57
CA LEU A 326 -2.80 -23.52 -8.82
C LEU A 326 -3.32 -24.18 -7.54
N ALA A 327 -2.42 -24.52 -6.60
CA ALA A 327 -2.76 -25.23 -5.37
C ALA A 327 -3.91 -24.59 -4.55
N PRO A 328 -3.94 -23.26 -4.30
CA PRO A 328 -5.04 -22.63 -3.57
C PRO A 328 -6.32 -22.39 -4.37
N LEU A 329 -6.31 -22.58 -5.69
CA LEU A 329 -7.49 -22.40 -6.55
C LEU A 329 -8.30 -23.70 -6.67
N VAL A 330 -7.66 -24.84 -6.44
CA VAL A 330 -8.27 -26.17 -6.55
C VAL A 330 -8.90 -26.56 -5.23
N ASN A 331 -10.15 -27.03 -5.29
CA ASN A 331 -10.82 -27.60 -4.13
C ASN A 331 -10.04 -28.84 -3.64
N PRO A 332 -9.76 -28.99 -2.33
CA PRO A 332 -9.05 -30.16 -1.81
C PRO A 332 -9.68 -31.50 -2.21
N GLY A 333 -11.01 -31.57 -2.36
CA GLY A 333 -11.72 -32.77 -2.81
C GLY A 333 -11.52 -33.11 -4.29
N ALA A 334 -11.16 -32.13 -5.12
CA ALA A 334 -10.89 -32.30 -6.55
C ALA A 334 -9.39 -32.44 -6.87
N ALA A 335 -8.51 -32.35 -5.86
CA ALA A 335 -7.06 -32.30 -6.06
C ALA A 335 -6.52 -33.55 -6.79
N ALA A 336 -7.00 -34.75 -6.46
CA ALA A 336 -6.58 -35.99 -7.10
C ALA A 336 -6.93 -36.00 -8.59
N THR A 337 -8.13 -35.54 -8.95
CA THR A 337 -8.58 -35.41 -10.34
C THR A 337 -7.70 -34.44 -11.11
N VAL A 338 -7.46 -33.24 -10.56
CA VAL A 338 -6.62 -32.23 -11.22
C VAL A 338 -5.18 -32.71 -11.43
N VAL A 339 -4.60 -33.44 -10.46
CA VAL A 339 -3.28 -34.06 -10.64
C VAL A 339 -3.32 -35.12 -11.75
N GLY A 340 -4.37 -35.95 -11.80
CA GLY A 340 -4.57 -36.92 -12.88
C GLY A 340 -4.65 -36.26 -14.26
N ASP A 341 -5.40 -35.16 -14.38
CA ASP A 341 -5.53 -34.38 -15.62
C ASP A 341 -4.20 -33.75 -16.04
N LEU A 342 -3.43 -33.22 -15.09
CA LEU A 342 -2.10 -32.67 -15.38
C LEU A 342 -1.10 -33.75 -15.83
N LEU A 343 -1.17 -34.94 -15.22
CA LEU A 343 -0.30 -36.07 -15.60
C LEU A 343 -0.65 -36.64 -16.98
N SER A 344 -1.93 -36.64 -17.37
CA SER A 344 -2.33 -37.08 -18.70
C SER A 344 -1.94 -36.08 -19.80
N GLU A 345 -1.94 -34.78 -19.48
CA GLU A 345 -1.42 -33.72 -20.35
C GLU A 345 0.12 -33.75 -20.53
N LEU A 346 0.82 -34.49 -19.66
CA LEU A 346 2.28 -34.68 -19.72
C LEU A 346 2.74 -35.87 -20.59
N ALA A 347 1.82 -36.60 -21.24
CA ALA A 347 2.16 -37.79 -22.03
C ALA A 347 2.90 -37.45 -23.35
N PRO A 348 3.79 -38.36 -23.80
CA PRO A 348 5.25 -38.26 -23.79
C PRO A 348 5.88 -37.28 -24.79
#